data_AF-A0A1X7SXM3-F1
#
_entry.id   AF-A0A1X7SXM3-F1
#
_cell.length_a   1.000
_cell.length_b   1.000
_cell.length_c   1.000
_cell.angle_alpha   90.00
_cell.angle_beta   90.00
_cell.angle_gamma   90.00
#
_symmetry.space_group_name_H-M   'P 1'
#
loop_
_entity.id
_entity.type
_entity.pdbx_description
1 polymer ?
#
loop_
_entity_poly.entity_id
_entity_poly.type
_entity_poly.pdbx_seq_one_letter_code
_entity_poly.pdbx_strand_id
1 'polypeptide(L)'
;MYKYVDFHVNSILLKITLPLAPGPEATPTTTNVTKRGTIIKFVSINEENKEKERKIQVQVDKRITLAQLKEELVPLIGVPPTGFIVFEISGKGDYEMEELDETLKYIHGSELIVRLGRAVLQEGEKRIKLYLLQVNNTEFSNFMMESIVTKDTPVREFKKQIIEEAKVQGIDYILELDKMRLRDKNGVYPGTVIVDHELIDASREMYVEPLKGPEKKRHYGQTQVYVIRWRPSQCSVDPIEEIILDNNDPNHVSRKLSELSGVFSARFMYIYYTK
;
A
#
# COMPACT_ATOMS: atom_id res chain seq x y z
N MET A 1 55.44 -15.40 -17.39
CA MET A 1 54.97 -14.07 -16.94
C MET A 1 53.46 -14.16 -16.83
N TYR A 2 52.93 -14.30 -15.62
CA TYR A 2 51.48 -14.42 -15.41
C TYR A 2 50.89 -13.02 -15.23
N LYS A 3 49.89 -12.68 -16.05
CA LYS A 3 49.16 -11.41 -15.97
C LYS A 3 47.91 -11.66 -15.14
N TYR A 4 47.87 -11.11 -13.94
CA TYR A 4 46.66 -11.05 -13.12
C TYR A 4 45.71 -10.05 -13.80
N VAL A 5 44.64 -10.55 -14.40
CA VAL A 5 43.54 -9.70 -14.85
C VAL A 5 42.56 -9.68 -13.70
N ASP A 6 42.69 -8.66 -12.84
CA ASP A 6 41.68 -8.36 -11.84
C ASP A 6 40.42 -7.92 -12.61
N PHE A 7 39.49 -8.84 -12.84
CA PHE A 7 38.13 -8.44 -13.16
C PHE A 7 37.64 -7.76 -11.89
N HIS A 8 37.76 -6.42 -11.83
CA HIS A 8 37.03 -5.64 -10.83
C HIS A 8 35.61 -6.14 -10.86
N VAL A 9 35.27 -6.96 -9.86
CA VAL A 9 34.02 -7.70 -9.84
C VAL A 9 32.98 -6.61 -9.63
N ASN A 10 32.37 -6.17 -10.72
CA ASN A 10 31.30 -5.19 -10.74
C ASN A 10 30.04 -5.87 -10.19
N SER A 11 30.13 -6.48 -9.02
CA SER A 11 29.07 -7.19 -8.34
C SER A 11 28.47 -6.35 -7.25
N ILE A 12 27.21 -6.64 -6.93
CA ILE A 12 26.48 -6.09 -5.81
C ILE A 12 25.88 -7.26 -5.04
N LEU A 13 25.90 -7.14 -3.71
CA LEU A 13 25.18 -8.06 -2.82
C LEU A 13 23.78 -7.47 -2.61
N LEU A 14 22.76 -8.20 -3.03
CA LEU A 14 21.35 -7.85 -2.86
C LEU A 14 20.76 -8.65 -1.71
N LYS A 15 20.04 -7.98 -0.82
CA LYS A 15 19.11 -8.58 0.13
C LYS A 15 17.72 -8.54 -0.51
N ILE A 16 17.11 -9.69 -0.73
CA ILE A 16 15.80 -9.77 -1.40
C ILE A 16 14.81 -10.41 -0.44
N THR A 17 13.72 -9.72 -0.18
CA THR A 17 12.57 -10.24 0.57
C THR A 17 11.58 -10.84 -0.43
N LEU A 18 11.28 -12.12 -0.29
CA LEU A 18 10.38 -12.87 -1.15
C LEU A 18 9.04 -13.13 -0.43
N PRO A 19 7.92 -13.15 -1.18
CA PRO A 19 6.64 -13.55 -0.63
C PRO A 19 6.63 -15.07 -0.39
N LEU A 20 5.90 -15.53 0.63
CA LEU A 20 5.73 -16.97 0.86
C LEU A 20 4.89 -17.57 -0.28
N ALA A 21 5.52 -18.32 -1.18
CA ALA A 21 4.85 -19.00 -2.26
C ALA A 21 4.36 -20.41 -1.83
N PRO A 22 3.23 -20.91 -2.36
CA PRO A 22 2.72 -22.27 -2.08
C PRO A 22 3.50 -23.41 -2.77
N GLY A 23 4.73 -23.15 -3.24
CA GLY A 23 5.57 -24.09 -3.98
C GLY A 23 6.63 -24.78 -3.10
N PRO A 24 7.21 -25.90 -3.56
CA PRO A 24 8.15 -26.68 -2.76
C PRO A 24 9.37 -25.85 -2.35
N GLU A 25 9.88 -26.09 -1.14
CA GLU A 25 11.13 -25.55 -0.60
C GLU A 25 12.31 -25.92 -1.51
N ALA A 26 12.51 -25.16 -2.59
CA ALA A 26 13.68 -25.31 -3.43
C ALA A 26 14.89 -24.74 -2.67
N THR A 27 15.88 -25.59 -2.44
CA THR A 27 17.21 -25.24 -1.97
C THR A 27 18.04 -24.79 -3.19
N PRO A 28 18.42 -23.51 -3.33
CA PRO A 28 19.28 -23.09 -4.43
C PRO A 28 20.72 -23.47 -4.09
N THR A 29 21.24 -24.47 -4.79
CA THR A 29 22.68 -24.63 -4.97
C THR A 29 22.94 -24.55 -6.46
N THR A 30 22.95 -23.33 -7.02
CA THR A 30 23.32 -23.18 -8.42
C THR A 30 23.96 -21.82 -8.66
N THR A 31 25.21 -21.85 -9.12
CA THR A 31 25.85 -20.71 -9.77
C THR A 31 25.39 -20.74 -11.22
N ASN A 32 24.41 -19.91 -11.57
CA ASN A 32 23.96 -19.82 -12.95
C ASN A 32 24.86 -18.84 -13.69
N VAL A 33 25.60 -19.37 -14.67
CA VAL A 33 26.32 -18.56 -15.65
C VAL A 33 25.39 -18.40 -16.84
N THR A 34 24.80 -17.21 -16.98
CA THR A 34 23.97 -16.91 -18.15
C THR A 34 24.81 -16.95 -19.43
N LYS A 35 24.17 -17.18 -20.59
CA LYS A 35 24.82 -17.30 -21.93
C LYS A 35 25.77 -16.13 -22.30
N ARG A 36 25.70 -15.01 -21.58
CA ARG A 36 26.54 -13.80 -21.75
C ARG A 36 27.75 -13.72 -20.80
N GLY A 37 28.01 -14.75 -19.99
CA GLY A 37 29.11 -14.77 -19.02
C GLY A 37 28.80 -13.99 -17.73
N THR A 38 27.52 -13.72 -17.45
CA THR A 38 27.09 -12.95 -16.28
C THR A 38 26.76 -13.89 -15.12
N ILE A 39 27.37 -13.64 -13.96
CA ILE A 39 27.35 -14.52 -12.79
C ILE A 39 26.29 -14.04 -11.79
N ILE A 40 25.38 -14.93 -11.41
CA ILE A 40 24.48 -14.77 -10.27
C ILE A 40 24.78 -15.90 -9.28
N LYS A 41 25.05 -15.53 -8.04
CA LYS A 41 25.44 -16.45 -6.97
C LYS A 41 24.57 -16.22 -5.74
N PHE A 42 23.77 -17.22 -5.39
CA PHE A 42 23.03 -17.24 -4.12
C PHE A 42 24.01 -17.43 -2.96
N VAL A 43 23.91 -16.55 -1.95
CA VAL A 43 24.83 -16.51 -0.80
C VAL A 43 24.21 -17.17 0.42
N SER A 44 22.97 -16.82 0.76
CA SER A 44 22.26 -17.39 1.89
C SER A 44 20.75 -17.21 1.77
N ILE A 45 20.01 -18.04 2.51
CA ILE A 45 18.56 -17.95 2.68
C ILE A 45 18.30 -18.03 4.18
N ASN A 46 17.62 -17.01 4.71
CA ASN A 46 17.13 -17.01 6.08
C ASN A 46 15.59 -16.99 6.04
N GLU A 47 14.97 -18.00 6.63
CA GLU A 47 13.53 -18.02 6.89
C GLU A 47 13.29 -17.42 8.28
N GLU A 48 12.76 -16.20 8.32
CA GLU A 48 12.37 -15.57 9.59
C GLU A 48 10.91 -15.90 9.88
N ASN A 49 10.68 -16.82 10.83
CA ASN A 49 9.35 -17.33 11.22
C ASN A 49 8.42 -16.30 11.90
N LYS A 50 8.72 -15.00 11.86
CA LYS A 50 7.94 -13.97 12.58
C LYS A 50 7.02 -13.14 11.69
N GLU A 51 7.28 -13.06 10.39
CA GLU A 51 6.43 -12.42 9.39
C GLU A 51 6.44 -13.32 8.14
N LYS A 52 5.38 -13.33 7.34
CA LYS A 52 5.13 -14.32 6.26
C LYS A 52 6.07 -14.15 5.04
N GLU A 53 7.36 -13.92 5.24
CA GLU A 53 8.32 -13.49 4.22
C GLU A 53 9.66 -14.25 4.33
N ARG A 54 10.26 -14.59 3.18
CA ARG A 54 11.56 -15.30 3.09
C ARG A 54 12.65 -14.33 2.64
N LYS A 55 13.74 -14.19 3.40
CA LYS A 55 14.84 -13.28 3.05
C LYS A 55 16.01 -14.05 2.44
N ILE A 56 16.49 -13.61 1.28
CA ILE A 56 17.63 -14.22 0.58
C ILE A 56 18.72 -13.18 0.34
N GLN A 57 19.96 -13.63 0.26
CA GLN A 57 21.09 -12.82 -0.19
C GLN A 57 21.64 -13.36 -1.50
N VAL A 58 21.76 -12.48 -2.51
CA VAL A 58 22.21 -12.83 -3.85
C VAL A 58 23.32 -11.88 -4.27
N GLN A 59 24.47 -12.43 -4.66
CA GLN A 59 25.54 -11.67 -5.28
C GLN A 59 25.35 -11.71 -6.81
N VAL A 60 25.17 -10.53 -7.41
CA VAL A 60 24.90 -10.39 -8.85
C VAL A 60 25.89 -9.42 -9.50
N ASP A 61 26.24 -9.65 -10.76
CA ASP A 61 26.94 -8.64 -11.57
C ASP A 61 25.98 -7.45 -11.84
N LYS A 62 26.41 -6.22 -11.56
CA LYS A 62 25.66 -4.99 -11.76
C LYS A 62 25.21 -4.76 -13.21
N ARG A 63 25.78 -5.48 -14.17
CA ARG A 63 25.38 -5.41 -15.59
C ARG A 63 24.15 -6.27 -15.91
N ILE A 64 23.67 -7.11 -14.99
CA ILE A 64 22.42 -7.83 -15.23
C ILE A 64 21.28 -6.84 -15.36
N THR A 65 20.32 -7.17 -16.22
CA THR A 65 19.07 -6.42 -16.34
C THR A 65 18.06 -6.89 -15.30
N LEU A 66 17.06 -6.05 -15.03
CA LEU A 66 15.94 -6.45 -14.18
C LEU A 66 15.24 -7.71 -14.72
N ALA A 67 15.04 -7.83 -16.05
CA ALA A 67 14.47 -9.03 -16.66
C ALA A 67 15.25 -10.30 -16.30
N GLN A 68 16.58 -10.24 -16.37
CA GLN A 68 17.44 -11.37 -16.03
C GLN A 68 17.37 -11.73 -14.55
N LEU A 69 17.34 -10.72 -13.66
CA LEU A 69 17.14 -10.97 -12.24
C LEU A 69 15.80 -11.68 -12.00
N LYS A 70 14.71 -11.23 -12.65
CA LYS A 70 13.39 -11.84 -12.49
C LYS A 70 13.39 -13.30 -12.95
N GLU A 71 14.00 -13.64 -14.08
CA GLU A 71 14.11 -15.04 -14.53
C GLU A 71 14.78 -15.95 -13.48
N GLU A 72 15.83 -15.47 -12.82
CA GLU A 72 16.51 -16.25 -11.77
C GLU A 72 15.71 -16.37 -10.47
N LEU A 73 14.73 -15.49 -10.24
CA LEU A 73 13.83 -15.56 -9.09
C LEU A 73 12.63 -16.50 -9.33
N VAL A 74 12.30 -16.82 -10.59
CA VAL A 74 11.20 -17.72 -10.95
C VAL A 74 11.26 -19.06 -10.21
N PRO A 75 12.40 -19.78 -10.13
CA PRO A 75 12.46 -21.06 -9.42
C PRO A 75 12.23 -20.94 -7.91
N LEU A 76 12.47 -19.75 -7.32
CA LEU A 76 12.31 -19.51 -5.89
C LEU A 76 10.89 -19.10 -5.51
N ILE A 77 10.19 -18.42 -6.42
CA ILE A 77 8.83 -17.90 -6.20
C ILE A 77 7.78 -18.86 -6.78
N GLY A 78 8.12 -19.65 -7.81
CA GLY A 78 7.19 -20.57 -8.47
C GLY A 78 6.16 -19.90 -9.39
N VAL A 79 6.33 -18.59 -9.68
CA VAL A 79 5.50 -17.84 -10.63
C VAL A 79 6.37 -17.25 -11.75
N PRO A 80 5.85 -17.09 -12.98
CA PRO A 80 6.61 -16.50 -14.08
C PRO A 80 7.01 -15.05 -13.76
N PRO A 81 8.00 -14.48 -14.48
CA PRO A 81 8.46 -13.10 -14.26
C PRO A 81 7.35 -12.05 -14.34
N THR A 82 6.28 -12.32 -15.09
CA THR A 82 5.11 -11.45 -15.20
C THR A 82 4.19 -11.51 -13.99
N GLY A 83 4.28 -12.55 -13.17
CA GLY A 83 3.41 -12.80 -12.00
C GLY A 83 3.92 -12.21 -10.68
N PHE A 84 5.04 -11.49 -10.70
CA PHE A 84 5.56 -10.77 -9.55
C PHE A 84 6.27 -9.47 -9.93
N ILE A 85 6.44 -8.60 -8.94
CA ILE A 85 6.96 -7.24 -9.07
C ILE A 85 8.15 -7.08 -8.13
N VAL A 86 9.16 -6.36 -8.58
CA VAL A 86 10.37 -6.08 -7.81
C VAL A 86 10.36 -4.61 -7.42
N PHE A 87 10.46 -4.35 -6.13
CA PHE A 87 10.60 -3.01 -5.56
C PHE A 87 12.00 -2.82 -5.02
N GLU A 88 12.58 -1.65 -5.24
CA GLU A 88 13.80 -1.20 -4.59
C GLU A 88 13.44 -0.48 -3.29
N ILE A 89 13.96 -0.95 -2.15
CA ILE A 89 13.86 -0.21 -0.90
C ILE A 89 14.95 0.86 -0.88
N SER A 90 14.52 2.11 -0.71
CA SER A 90 15.42 3.23 -0.47
C SER A 90 15.06 3.92 0.85
N GLY A 91 15.96 4.76 1.35
CA GLY A 91 15.68 5.60 2.53
C GLY A 91 14.49 6.58 2.35
N LYS A 92 13.96 6.73 1.13
CA LYS A 92 12.78 7.56 0.82
C LYS A 92 11.49 6.76 0.59
N GLY A 93 11.55 5.42 0.67
CA GLY A 93 10.43 4.51 0.42
C GLY A 93 10.72 3.46 -0.66
N ASP A 94 9.70 2.67 -0.96
CA ASP A 94 9.74 1.56 -1.92
C ASP A 94 9.42 2.07 -3.34
N TYR A 95 10.33 1.85 -4.29
CA TYR A 95 10.17 2.22 -5.70
C TYR A 95 9.96 0.97 -6.56
N GLU A 96 8.90 0.92 -7.36
CA GLU A 96 8.68 -0.18 -8.31
C GLU A 96 9.71 -0.09 -9.44
N MET A 97 10.40 -1.19 -9.73
CA MET A 97 11.32 -1.27 -10.86
C MET A 97 10.52 -1.71 -12.10
N GLU A 98 10.21 -0.76 -12.98
CA GLU A 98 9.36 -0.99 -14.17
C GLU A 98 10.19 -1.32 -15.43
N GLU A 99 11.40 -0.76 -15.57
CA GLU A 99 12.21 -0.89 -16.78
C GLU A 99 12.99 -2.21 -16.82
N LEU A 100 12.45 -3.20 -17.53
CA LEU A 100 13.02 -4.55 -17.62
C LEU A 100 14.43 -4.61 -18.23
N ASP A 101 14.77 -3.67 -19.11
CA ASP A 101 16.06 -3.58 -19.80
C ASP A 101 17.10 -2.77 -19.02
N GLU A 102 16.70 -2.08 -17.94
CA GLU A 102 17.65 -1.34 -17.11
C GLU A 102 18.57 -2.29 -16.35
N THR A 103 19.85 -1.91 -16.32
CA THR A 103 20.87 -2.64 -15.58
C THR A 103 20.83 -2.28 -14.09
N LEU A 104 21.14 -3.24 -13.22
CA LEU A 104 21.28 -3.02 -11.77
C LEU A 104 22.50 -2.17 -11.37
N LYS A 105 23.12 -1.45 -12.31
CA LYS A 105 24.21 -0.51 -12.03
C LYS A 105 23.71 0.75 -11.32
N TYR A 106 22.45 1.12 -11.56
CA TYR A 106 21.87 2.39 -11.12
C TYR A 106 20.98 2.28 -9.89
N ILE A 107 20.83 1.08 -9.32
CA ILE A 107 20.13 0.93 -8.03
C ILE A 107 20.90 1.69 -6.94
N HIS A 108 20.18 2.49 -6.20
CA HIS A 108 20.67 3.29 -5.08
C HIS A 108 20.74 2.47 -3.78
N GLY A 109 19.90 1.45 -3.66
CA GLY A 109 19.81 0.50 -2.55
C GLY A 109 20.47 -0.84 -2.85
N SER A 110 20.60 -1.64 -1.80
CA SER A 110 21.01 -3.06 -1.87
C SER A 110 19.90 -4.00 -1.40
N GLU A 111 18.70 -3.47 -1.16
CA GLU A 111 17.57 -4.18 -0.60
C GLU A 111 16.38 -4.10 -1.57
N LEU A 112 15.85 -5.27 -1.92
CA LEU A 112 14.73 -5.43 -2.83
C LEU A 112 13.60 -6.17 -2.13
N ILE A 113 12.36 -5.80 -2.44
CA ILE A 113 11.16 -6.54 -2.03
C ILE A 113 10.49 -7.09 -3.28
N VAL A 114 10.13 -8.37 -3.24
CA VAL A 114 9.29 -8.99 -4.26
C VAL A 114 7.87 -9.11 -3.73
N ARG A 115 6.89 -8.70 -4.54
CA ARG A 115 5.47 -8.90 -4.24
C ARG A 115 4.82 -9.68 -5.38
N LEU A 116 3.93 -10.61 -5.05
CA LEU A 116 3.13 -11.32 -6.05
C LEU A 116 2.13 -10.33 -6.68
N GLY A 117 1.99 -10.37 -8.01
CA GLY A 117 1.13 -9.46 -8.76
C GLY A 117 1.57 -9.31 -10.21
N ARG A 118 0.65 -8.94 -11.11
CA ARG A 118 1.02 -8.73 -12.52
C ARG A 118 1.84 -7.46 -12.67
N ALA A 119 3.05 -7.55 -13.21
CA ALA A 119 3.91 -6.37 -13.42
C ALA A 119 3.46 -5.50 -14.61
N VAL A 120 2.91 -6.14 -15.65
CA VAL A 120 2.43 -5.42 -16.84
C VAL A 120 0.99 -4.99 -16.61
N LEU A 121 0.77 -3.68 -16.56
CA LEU A 121 -0.56 -3.06 -16.57
C LEU A 121 -1.04 -2.93 -18.02
N GLN A 122 -2.31 -3.23 -18.27
CA GLN A 122 -2.92 -2.96 -19.57
C GLN A 122 -3.17 -1.45 -19.75
N GLU A 123 -3.43 -1.01 -20.99
CA GLU A 123 -3.77 0.39 -21.25
C GLU A 123 -4.97 0.82 -20.40
N GLY A 124 -4.79 1.90 -19.64
CA GLY A 124 -5.79 2.42 -18.71
C GLY A 124 -5.77 1.79 -17.32
N GLU A 125 -5.02 0.71 -17.07
CA GLU A 125 -4.90 0.13 -15.73
C GLU A 125 -3.97 0.93 -14.82
N LYS A 126 -4.32 0.97 -13.53
CA LYS A 126 -3.59 1.65 -12.47
C LYS A 126 -3.49 0.72 -11.26
N ARG A 127 -2.30 0.69 -10.68
CA ARG A 127 -2.03 0.04 -9.40
C ARG A 127 -2.30 1.04 -8.28
N ILE A 128 -3.18 0.65 -7.35
CA ILE A 128 -3.60 1.47 -6.22
C ILE A 128 -3.27 0.73 -4.93
N LYS A 129 -2.52 1.39 -4.04
CA LYS A 129 -2.27 0.92 -2.68
C LYS A 129 -3.45 1.30 -1.79
N LEU A 130 -4.04 0.30 -1.15
CA LEU A 130 -5.18 0.48 -0.25
C LEU A 130 -4.69 0.39 1.20
N TYR A 131 -5.10 1.36 1.99
CA TYR A 131 -4.80 1.44 3.42
C TYR A 131 -6.10 1.36 4.20
N LEU A 132 -6.16 0.48 5.20
CA LEU A 132 -7.29 0.43 6.12
C LEU A 132 -7.22 1.63 7.06
N LEU A 133 -8.26 2.46 7.09
CA LEU A 133 -8.38 3.62 7.97
C LEU A 133 -9.24 3.27 9.19
N GLN A 134 -8.67 3.40 10.39
CA GLN A 134 -9.32 3.09 11.67
C GLN A 134 -9.26 4.29 12.60
N VAL A 135 -10.23 5.20 12.45
CA VAL A 135 -10.25 6.50 13.14
C VAL A 135 -10.15 6.40 14.67
N ASN A 136 -10.69 5.34 15.27
CA ASN A 136 -10.75 5.14 16.72
C ASN A 136 -9.70 4.16 17.27
N ASN A 137 -8.76 3.68 16.44
CA ASN A 137 -7.76 2.72 16.86
C ASN A 137 -6.40 3.40 17.13
N THR A 138 -5.55 2.78 17.95
CA THR A 138 -4.20 3.26 18.24
C THR A 138 -3.36 3.32 16.96
N GLU A 139 -3.51 2.31 16.10
CA GLU A 139 -3.00 2.34 14.73
C GLU A 139 -4.07 2.94 13.82
N PHE A 140 -3.91 4.23 13.51
CA PHE A 140 -4.87 5.00 12.74
C PHE A 140 -5.01 4.50 11.29
N SER A 141 -3.93 3.96 10.70
CA SER A 141 -3.94 3.44 9.35
C SER A 141 -2.89 2.37 9.12
N ASN A 142 -3.28 1.27 8.46
CA ASN A 142 -2.38 0.18 8.09
C ASN A 142 -2.48 -0.14 6.60
N PHE A 143 -1.38 -0.58 5.98
CA PHE A 143 -1.44 -1.10 4.62
C PHE A 143 -2.35 -2.32 4.60
N MET A 144 -3.33 -2.32 3.69
CA MET A 144 -4.30 -3.41 3.58
C MET A 144 -3.89 -4.35 2.44
N MET A 145 -3.84 -3.82 1.22
CA MET A 145 -3.46 -4.57 0.03
C MET A 145 -3.17 -3.63 -1.13
N GLU A 146 -2.72 -4.19 -2.23
CA GLU A 146 -2.59 -3.49 -3.49
C GLU A 146 -3.59 -4.08 -4.49
N SER A 147 -4.26 -3.21 -5.24
CA SER A 147 -5.29 -3.59 -6.20
C SER A 147 -5.01 -2.94 -7.56
N ILE A 148 -5.45 -3.57 -8.63
CA ILE A 148 -5.32 -3.04 -10.00
C ILE A 148 -6.70 -2.72 -10.52
N VAL A 149 -6.92 -1.47 -10.90
CA VAL A 149 -8.20 -0.98 -11.40
C VAL A 149 -8.00 -0.19 -12.68
N THR A 150 -8.95 -0.28 -13.60
CA THR A 150 -8.95 0.55 -14.80
C THR A 150 -9.36 1.97 -14.43
N LYS A 151 -8.67 2.96 -14.99
CA LYS A 151 -9.07 4.36 -14.90
C LYS A 151 -10.54 4.50 -15.31
N ASP A 152 -11.24 5.42 -14.66
CA ASP A 152 -12.64 5.69 -14.93
C ASP A 152 -13.60 4.56 -14.51
N THR A 153 -13.13 3.61 -13.68
CA THR A 153 -14.02 2.64 -13.01
C THR A 153 -14.86 3.37 -11.97
N PRO A 154 -16.19 3.16 -11.92
CA PRO A 154 -17.02 3.71 -10.85
C PRO A 154 -16.59 3.19 -9.47
N VAL A 155 -16.53 4.08 -8.48
CA VAL A 155 -16.12 3.76 -7.11
C VAL A 155 -16.91 2.58 -6.53
N ARG A 156 -18.20 2.50 -6.82
CA ARG A 156 -19.04 1.37 -6.38
C ARG A 156 -18.59 0.01 -6.92
N GLU A 157 -18.12 -0.04 -8.17
CA GLU A 157 -17.61 -1.28 -8.75
C GLU A 157 -16.23 -1.62 -8.17
N PHE A 158 -15.37 -0.62 -8.02
CA PHE A 158 -14.07 -0.83 -7.38
C PHE A 158 -14.20 -1.31 -5.92
N LYS A 159 -15.18 -0.76 -5.19
CA LYS A 159 -15.56 -1.24 -3.86
C LYS A 159 -15.90 -2.74 -3.84
N LYS A 160 -16.69 -3.25 -4.79
CA LYS A 160 -16.98 -4.68 -4.89
C LYS A 160 -15.71 -5.50 -5.15
N GLN A 161 -14.84 -5.02 -6.03
CA GLN A 161 -13.56 -5.66 -6.31
C GLN A 161 -12.70 -5.76 -5.05
N ILE A 162 -12.58 -4.68 -4.26
CA ILE A 162 -11.86 -4.67 -2.98
C ILE A 162 -12.39 -5.75 -2.04
N ILE A 163 -13.71 -5.90 -1.91
CA ILE A 163 -14.31 -6.92 -1.04
C ILE A 163 -13.90 -8.33 -1.49
N GLU A 164 -13.97 -8.62 -2.78
CA GLU A 164 -13.61 -9.94 -3.32
C GLU A 164 -12.10 -10.21 -3.20
N GLU A 165 -11.25 -9.24 -3.52
CA GLU A 165 -9.79 -9.37 -3.38
C GLU A 165 -9.37 -9.55 -1.91
N ALA A 166 -10.00 -8.83 -0.98
CA ALA A 166 -9.74 -8.97 0.45
C ALA A 166 -10.09 -10.37 0.96
N LYS A 167 -11.21 -10.96 0.49
CA LYS A 167 -11.59 -12.34 0.81
C LYS A 167 -10.57 -13.34 0.29
N VAL A 168 -10.13 -13.18 -0.97
CA VAL A 168 -9.13 -14.07 -1.60
C VAL A 168 -7.79 -14.02 -0.85
N GLN A 169 -7.39 -12.84 -0.37
CA GLN A 169 -6.16 -12.65 0.40
C GLN A 169 -6.29 -13.08 1.88
N GLY A 170 -7.49 -13.48 2.32
CA GLY A 170 -7.74 -13.88 3.71
C GLY A 170 -7.59 -12.71 4.70
N ILE A 171 -7.92 -11.49 4.27
CA ILE A 171 -7.94 -10.32 5.15
C ILE A 171 -9.12 -10.46 6.10
N ASP A 172 -8.84 -10.54 7.40
CA ASP A 172 -9.83 -10.70 8.48
C ASP A 172 -10.54 -9.36 8.79
N TYR A 173 -11.13 -8.75 7.78
CA TYR A 173 -11.92 -7.54 7.93
C TYR A 173 -13.27 -7.68 7.24
N ILE A 174 -14.34 -7.43 7.99
CA ILE A 174 -15.71 -7.49 7.47
C ILE A 174 -15.98 -6.21 6.69
N LEU A 175 -15.76 -6.26 5.38
CA LEU A 175 -16.11 -5.19 4.46
C LEU A 175 -17.49 -5.45 3.85
N GLU A 176 -18.41 -4.52 4.09
CA GLU A 176 -19.74 -4.50 3.46
C GLU A 176 -19.82 -3.31 2.50
N LEU A 177 -20.37 -3.53 1.32
CA LEU A 177 -20.41 -2.53 0.23
C LEU A 177 -20.98 -1.18 0.69
N ASP A 178 -22.10 -1.20 1.39
CA ASP A 178 -22.80 0.01 1.85
C ASP A 178 -22.22 0.59 3.16
N LYS A 179 -21.36 -0.16 3.86
CA LYS A 179 -20.72 0.26 5.12
C LYS A 179 -19.22 0.44 4.95
N MET A 180 -18.78 0.85 3.78
CA MET A 180 -17.40 1.26 3.56
C MET A 180 -17.33 2.44 2.61
N ARG A 181 -16.28 3.24 2.76
CA ARG A 181 -16.00 4.39 1.89
C ARG A 181 -14.55 4.44 1.48
N LEU A 182 -14.31 5.07 0.33
CA LEU A 182 -12.98 5.34 -0.16
C LEU A 182 -12.63 6.80 0.07
N ARG A 183 -11.37 7.07 0.36
CA ARG A 183 -10.83 8.43 0.46
C ARG A 183 -9.49 8.54 -0.23
N ASP A 184 -9.22 9.76 -0.69
CA ASP A 184 -7.86 10.13 -1.06
C ASP A 184 -6.93 10.04 0.15
N LYS A 185 -5.71 9.56 -0.10
CA LYS A 185 -4.64 9.54 0.90
C LYS A 185 -3.64 10.65 0.60
N ASN A 186 -3.67 11.71 1.40
CA ASN A 186 -2.74 12.85 1.31
C ASN A 186 -1.68 12.75 2.40
N GLY A 187 -0.67 11.91 2.16
CA GLY A 187 0.34 11.58 3.17
C GLY A 187 -0.28 10.81 4.34
N VAL A 188 -0.27 11.41 5.54
CA VAL A 188 -0.87 10.84 6.76
C VAL A 188 -2.32 11.29 6.97
N TYR A 189 -2.82 12.26 6.20
CA TYR A 189 -4.14 12.82 6.41
C TYR A 189 -5.18 12.15 5.50
N PRO A 190 -6.33 11.71 6.04
CA PRO A 190 -7.44 11.27 5.22
C PRO A 190 -7.99 12.48 4.46
N GLY A 191 -8.01 12.37 3.14
CA GLY A 191 -8.52 13.40 2.24
C GLY A 191 -10.02 13.27 2.01
N THR A 192 -10.43 13.72 0.83
CA THR A 192 -11.82 13.79 0.40
C THR A 192 -12.44 12.39 0.34
N VAL A 193 -13.67 12.27 0.84
CA VAL A 193 -14.51 11.09 0.60
C VAL A 193 -14.95 11.09 -0.86
N ILE A 194 -14.62 10.01 -1.55
CA ILE A 194 -15.00 9.75 -2.94
C ILE A 194 -16.31 8.95 -2.94
N VAL A 195 -17.35 9.48 -3.58
CA VAL A 195 -18.69 8.89 -3.55
C VAL A 195 -18.90 7.85 -4.66
N ASP A 196 -19.87 6.95 -4.48
CA ASP A 196 -20.06 5.75 -5.31
C ASP A 196 -20.18 5.97 -6.82
N HIS A 197 -20.72 7.11 -7.23
CA HIS A 197 -20.94 7.47 -8.63
C HIS A 197 -19.76 8.23 -9.24
N GLU A 198 -18.78 8.63 -8.44
CA GLU A 198 -17.54 9.20 -8.93
C GLU A 198 -16.67 8.10 -9.54
N LEU A 199 -15.81 8.53 -10.45
CA LEU A 199 -14.89 7.68 -11.16
C LEU A 199 -13.56 7.67 -10.41
N ILE A 200 -12.91 6.51 -10.36
CA ILE A 200 -11.59 6.39 -9.77
C ILE A 200 -10.61 7.19 -10.62
N ASP A 201 -10.09 8.26 -10.01
CA ASP A 201 -8.91 8.94 -10.51
C ASP A 201 -7.69 8.05 -10.24
N ALA A 202 -6.68 8.20 -11.07
CA ALA A 202 -5.44 7.42 -11.07
C ALA A 202 -4.53 7.68 -9.85
N SER A 203 -5.10 8.03 -8.68
CA SER A 203 -4.34 8.22 -7.44
C SER A 203 -3.70 6.91 -7.00
N ARG A 204 -2.43 6.98 -6.63
CA ARG A 204 -1.61 5.79 -6.32
C ARG A 204 -1.95 5.17 -4.97
N GLU A 205 -2.60 5.92 -4.07
CA GLU A 205 -2.90 5.48 -2.73
C GLU A 205 -4.27 5.98 -2.26
N MET A 206 -5.05 5.11 -1.62
CA MET A 206 -6.38 5.42 -1.08
C MET A 206 -6.58 4.78 0.30
N TYR A 207 -7.44 5.40 1.10
CA TYR A 207 -7.95 4.78 2.33
C TYR A 207 -9.26 4.04 2.07
N VAL A 208 -9.37 2.83 2.62
CA VAL A 208 -10.61 2.10 2.81
C VAL A 208 -11.03 2.31 4.26
N GLU A 209 -12.14 3.01 4.47
CA GLU A 209 -12.68 3.26 5.81
C GLU A 209 -13.99 2.49 6.00
N PRO A 210 -13.98 1.51 6.91
CA PRO A 210 -15.19 0.81 7.33
C PRO A 210 -16.07 1.68 8.24
N LEU A 211 -17.37 1.58 8.05
CA LEU A 211 -18.37 2.39 8.73
C LEU A 211 -19.23 1.52 9.64
N LYS A 212 -19.72 2.12 10.74
CA LYS A 212 -20.69 1.46 11.63
C LYS A 212 -22.09 1.33 11.00
N GLY A 213 -22.35 2.05 9.92
CA GLY A 213 -23.62 2.10 9.20
C GLY A 213 -23.43 2.64 7.78
N PRO A 214 -24.51 2.94 7.05
CA PRO A 214 -24.40 3.44 5.68
C PRO A 214 -23.72 4.80 5.62
N GLU A 215 -23.05 5.08 4.51
CA GLU A 215 -22.46 6.39 4.24
C GLU A 215 -23.50 7.51 4.36
N LYS A 216 -23.15 8.54 5.14
CA LYS A 216 -24.00 9.69 5.42
C LYS A 216 -23.77 10.84 4.45
N LYS A 217 -22.57 10.96 3.88
CA LYS A 217 -22.22 11.97 2.87
C LYS A 217 -22.88 11.62 1.54
N ARG A 218 -23.63 12.57 0.99
CA ARG A 218 -24.44 12.40 -0.22
C ARG A 218 -23.81 13.04 -1.46
N HIS A 219 -23.09 14.14 -1.30
CA HIS A 219 -22.52 14.90 -2.42
C HIS A 219 -21.27 15.70 -1.99
N TYR A 220 -20.52 16.20 -2.97
CA TYR A 220 -19.24 16.88 -2.77
C TYR A 220 -19.31 18.14 -1.87
N GLY A 221 -20.42 18.89 -1.95
CA GLY A 221 -20.62 20.12 -1.17
C GLY A 221 -20.72 19.93 0.34
N GLN A 222 -20.93 18.70 0.82
CA GLN A 222 -20.97 18.41 2.25
C GLN A 222 -19.56 18.23 2.83
N THR A 223 -19.31 18.88 3.95
CA THR A 223 -18.07 18.73 4.72
C THR A 223 -18.27 17.66 5.80
N GLN A 224 -17.39 16.68 5.82
CA GLN A 224 -17.40 15.63 6.83
C GLN A 224 -16.35 15.97 7.90
N VAL A 225 -16.77 15.94 9.18
CA VAL A 225 -15.93 16.39 10.30
C VAL A 225 -15.90 15.32 11.39
N TYR A 226 -14.70 14.99 11.82
CA TYR A 226 -14.45 14.19 13.01
C TYR A 226 -14.49 15.06 14.25
N VAL A 227 -15.25 14.63 15.24
CA VAL A 227 -15.46 15.34 16.51
C VAL A 227 -15.02 14.44 17.64
N ILE A 228 -14.24 14.99 18.54
CA ILE A 228 -13.82 14.31 19.76
C ILE A 228 -14.20 15.17 20.96
N ARG A 229 -14.83 14.54 21.97
CA ARG A 229 -15.20 15.23 23.20
C ARG A 229 -14.12 15.04 24.25
N TRP A 230 -13.52 16.14 24.68
CA TRP A 230 -12.63 16.14 25.84
C TRP A 230 -13.42 16.20 27.15
N ARG A 231 -13.03 15.40 28.14
CA ARG A 231 -13.58 15.38 29.50
C ARG A 231 -12.49 15.81 30.49
N PRO A 232 -12.35 17.12 30.75
CA PRO A 232 -11.25 17.64 31.58
C PRO A 232 -11.19 17.02 32.97
N SER A 233 -12.33 16.76 33.61
CA SER A 233 -12.39 16.18 34.96
C SER A 233 -11.89 14.73 35.02
N GLN A 234 -11.83 14.05 33.88
CA GLN A 234 -11.37 12.66 33.77
C GLN A 234 -10.01 12.55 33.06
N CYS A 235 -9.46 13.69 32.58
CA CYS A 235 -8.29 13.73 31.71
C CYS A 235 -8.38 12.72 30.54
N SER A 236 -9.59 12.55 29.98
CA SER A 236 -9.88 11.56 28.94
C SER A 236 -10.64 12.16 27.77
N VAL A 237 -10.52 11.52 26.61
CA VAL A 237 -11.33 11.79 25.42
C VAL A 237 -12.36 10.69 25.22
N ASP A 238 -13.54 11.06 24.74
CA ASP A 238 -14.49 10.10 24.19
C ASP A 238 -14.00 9.57 22.83
N PRO A 239 -14.55 8.43 22.35
CA PRO A 239 -14.32 8.00 20.97
C PRO A 239 -14.67 9.10 19.97
N ILE A 240 -13.93 9.13 18.86
CA ILE A 240 -14.19 10.03 17.74
C ILE A 240 -15.54 9.67 17.11
N GLU A 241 -16.36 10.69 17.00
CA GLU A 241 -17.65 10.67 16.32
C GLU A 241 -17.58 11.48 15.03
N GLU A 242 -18.60 11.33 14.20
CA GLU A 242 -18.66 11.95 12.88
C GLU A 242 -19.93 12.80 12.74
N ILE A 243 -19.78 14.01 12.22
CA ILE A 243 -20.87 14.87 11.76
C ILE A 243 -20.69 15.23 10.28
N ILE A 244 -21.82 15.39 9.60
CA ILE A 244 -21.88 15.90 8.22
C ILE A 244 -22.44 17.32 8.27
N LEU A 245 -21.73 18.24 7.63
CA LEU A 245 -22.08 19.64 7.52
C LEU A 245 -22.53 19.95 6.08
N ASP A 246 -23.75 20.46 5.94
CA ASP A 246 -24.29 20.89 4.64
C ASP A 246 -23.73 22.24 4.18
N ASN A 247 -23.25 23.05 5.14
CA ASN A 247 -22.58 24.31 4.90
C ASN A 247 -21.61 24.62 6.05
N ASN A 248 -20.76 25.63 5.85
CA ASN A 248 -19.79 26.09 6.85
C ASN A 248 -20.36 27.18 7.78
N ASP A 249 -21.69 27.31 7.88
CA ASP A 249 -22.31 28.27 8.81
C ASP A 249 -21.99 27.85 10.26
N PRO A 250 -21.35 28.72 11.08
CA PRO A 250 -21.09 28.43 12.49
C PRO A 250 -22.34 27.98 13.28
N ASN A 251 -23.53 28.49 12.92
CA ASN A 251 -24.79 28.09 13.54
C ASN A 251 -25.16 26.64 13.21
N HIS A 252 -24.87 26.20 11.98
CA HIS A 252 -25.12 24.83 11.55
C HIS A 252 -24.21 23.85 12.32
N VAL A 253 -22.93 24.20 12.47
CA VAL A 253 -21.99 23.43 13.29
C VAL A 253 -22.45 23.37 14.75
N SER A 254 -22.91 24.49 15.32
CA SER A 254 -23.40 24.58 16.71
C SER A 254 -24.58 23.66 16.95
N ARG A 255 -25.51 23.63 15.99
CA ARG A 255 -26.68 22.77 16.06
C ARG A 255 -26.29 21.29 16.02
N LYS A 256 -25.44 20.89 15.07
CA LYS A 256 -24.97 19.49 14.95
C LYS A 256 -24.21 19.02 16.18
N LEU A 257 -23.35 19.86 16.76
CA LEU A 257 -22.63 19.53 17.99
C LEU A 257 -23.55 19.48 19.21
N SER A 258 -24.57 20.34 19.27
CA SER A 258 -25.60 20.31 20.32
C SER A 258 -26.40 19.00 20.27
N GLU A 259 -26.83 18.58 19.07
CA GLU A 259 -27.51 17.30 18.84
C GLU A 259 -26.64 16.11 19.28
N LEU A 260 -25.34 16.12 18.93
CA LEU A 260 -24.40 15.06 19.27
C LEU A 260 -24.12 14.97 20.78
N SER A 261 -23.87 16.13 21.41
CA SER A 261 -23.43 16.19 22.81
C SER A 261 -24.56 16.11 23.83
N GLY A 262 -25.82 16.34 23.40
CA GLY A 262 -26.96 16.57 24.28
C GLY A 262 -26.86 17.86 25.11
N VAL A 263 -25.91 18.75 24.78
CA VAL A 263 -25.69 20.02 25.48
C VAL A 263 -26.23 21.18 24.63
N PHE A 264 -26.90 22.13 25.26
CA PHE A 264 -27.47 23.30 24.57
C PHE A 264 -26.41 24.13 23.84
N SER A 265 -26.74 24.60 22.63
CA SER A 265 -25.83 25.29 21.70
C SER A 265 -25.14 26.55 22.27
N ALA A 266 -25.71 27.20 23.28
CA ALA A 266 -25.18 28.42 23.90
C ALA A 266 -23.85 28.25 24.68
N ARG A 267 -23.29 27.04 24.74
CA ARG A 267 -22.04 26.72 25.49
C ARG A 267 -20.85 26.33 24.62
N PHE A 268 -20.95 26.40 23.30
CA PHE A 268 -19.82 26.08 22.42
C PHE A 268 -18.97 27.34 22.13
N MET A 269 -17.71 27.32 22.56
CA MET A 269 -16.70 28.30 22.13
C MET A 269 -15.87 27.68 21.00
N TYR A 270 -15.89 28.31 19.83
CA TYR A 270 -15.19 27.84 18.63
C TYR A 270 -13.74 28.30 18.62
N ILE A 271 -12.83 27.36 18.41
CA ILE A 271 -11.48 27.67 17.93
C ILE A 271 -11.36 26.99 16.56
N TYR A 272 -11.42 27.79 15.50
CA TYR A 272 -11.11 27.34 14.15
C TYR A 272 -9.59 27.22 14.03
N TYR A 273 -9.10 26.02 13.70
CA TYR A 273 -7.82 25.87 13.03
C TYR A 273 -8.11 25.59 11.56
N THR A 274 -8.09 26.65 10.75
CA THR A 274 -7.85 26.51 9.32
C THR A 274 -6.37 26.21 9.13
N LYS A 275 -6.03 25.15 8.40
CA LYS A 275 -4.72 25.06 7.75
C LYS A 275 -4.64 26.10 6.65
#